data_AF-A0A6A4JRF0-F1
#
_entry.id   AF-A0A6A4JRF0-F1
#
_cell.length_a   1.000
_cell.length_b   1.000
_cell.length_c   1.000
_cell.angle_alpha   90.00
_cell.angle_beta   90.00
_cell.angle_gamma   90.00
#
_symmetry.space_group_name_H-M   'P 1'
#
loop_
_entity.id
_entity.type
_entity.pdbx_description
1 polymer ?
#
loop_
_entity_poly.entity_id
_entity_poly.type
_entity_poly.pdbx_seq_one_letter_code
_entity_poly.pdbx_strand_id
1 'polypeptide(L)'
;MKDEVASNEDSCQERKNIVETLNELKESRDKVMVTLVEMEKRWVSIQRDVIGLVKGEVASLTDQVQKLMIENIMLKAVNQKWKDQVNELLKQDLKVDDMKRIVEENKNLTQQLASERNQHKDLKSKLEAELFQLRTERQEFLETLNSTKVELNAAKSNLANAEYLSKEATNRANVLQQDLTSKTTLLQNLKSQMDEMMRIAEENRDLTQQLGSERNQLKDMKSKLEAELLQLRTERQGILAKYDSSMKELNTAKSKLANAEFLSKAATNRANVLQQDLDSKMTLLQKLKSKMDDMKPFAEENEHLTQQLALERNQHKDMKSKLEAELRQLRTERQGILAKYDFSMKELKAAKSNLANAEHLSKEATDRAKDLASQATFLQNLKNKVKQYVRPRYVFGSDKMSWTDSFFYCKRNGSDLAAVRSPIDQWLIEIAYDVNGINGPYWIGRNDQGLNGQHCEGIFLGSNTYEYLYEKIDMDCNFKYIPICEVD
;
A
#
# COMPACT_ATOMS: atom_id res chain seq x y z
N MET A 1 -1.24 -19.60 -21.83
CA MET A 1 -2.64 -19.48 -22.30
C MET A 1 -3.48 -20.74 -22.09
N LYS A 2 -3.01 -21.97 -22.38
CA LYS A 2 -3.81 -23.18 -22.03
C LYS A 2 -3.87 -23.45 -20.52
N ASP A 3 -2.79 -23.16 -19.79
CA ASP A 3 -2.73 -23.44 -18.34
C ASP A 3 -3.45 -22.39 -17.47
N GLU A 4 -3.62 -21.15 -17.97
CA GLU A 4 -4.39 -20.10 -17.28
C GLU A 4 -5.91 -20.26 -17.42
N VAL A 5 -6.38 -20.88 -18.50
CA VAL A 5 -7.82 -21.15 -18.70
C VAL A 5 -8.26 -22.32 -17.82
N ALA A 6 -7.43 -23.37 -17.72
CA ALA A 6 -7.69 -24.50 -16.83
C ALA A 6 -7.74 -24.09 -15.35
N SER A 7 -6.85 -23.19 -14.90
CA SER A 7 -6.85 -22.69 -13.52
C SER A 7 -8.07 -21.83 -13.18
N ASN A 8 -8.64 -21.12 -14.15
CA ASN A 8 -9.84 -20.30 -13.95
C ASN A 8 -11.14 -21.12 -13.95
N GLU A 9 -11.20 -22.20 -14.74
CA GLU A 9 -12.32 -23.14 -14.72
C GLU A 9 -12.37 -23.92 -13.40
N ASP A 10 -11.22 -24.35 -12.87
CA ASP A 10 -11.14 -24.99 -11.55
C ASP A 10 -11.61 -24.06 -10.42
N SER A 11 -11.20 -22.79 -10.43
CA SER A 11 -11.66 -21.80 -9.43
C SER A 11 -13.16 -21.51 -9.48
N CYS A 12 -13.78 -21.62 -10.66
CA CYS A 12 -15.22 -21.41 -10.84
C CYS A 12 -16.01 -22.63 -10.36
N GLN A 13 -15.50 -23.83 -10.63
CA GLN A 13 -16.08 -25.09 -10.16
C GLN A 13 -15.99 -25.21 -8.63
N GLU A 14 -14.88 -24.78 -8.03
CA GLU A 14 -14.69 -24.78 -6.59
C GLU A 14 -15.66 -23.82 -5.88
N ARG A 15 -15.90 -22.63 -6.44
CA ARG A 15 -16.94 -21.70 -5.95
C ARG A 15 -18.34 -22.28 -6.01
N LYS A 16 -18.67 -22.99 -7.10
CA LYS A 16 -19.97 -23.62 -7.27
C LYS A 16 -20.20 -24.72 -6.23
N ASN A 17 -19.18 -25.55 -5.99
CA ASN A 17 -19.22 -26.58 -4.97
C ASN A 17 -19.43 -25.97 -3.57
N ILE A 18 -18.73 -24.89 -3.22
CA ILE A 18 -18.89 -24.20 -1.92
C ILE A 18 -20.31 -23.67 -1.73
N VAL A 19 -20.92 -23.10 -2.78
CA VAL A 19 -22.30 -22.60 -2.72
C VAL A 19 -23.31 -23.73 -2.55
N GLU A 20 -23.12 -24.86 -3.24
CA GLU A 20 -23.95 -26.06 -3.04
C GLU A 20 -23.82 -26.60 -1.61
N THR A 21 -22.60 -26.73 -1.08
CA THR A 21 -22.39 -27.19 0.30
C THR A 21 -22.98 -26.23 1.33
N LEU A 22 -22.93 -24.91 1.09
CA LEU A 22 -23.57 -23.91 1.95
C LEU A 22 -25.10 -24.03 1.95
N ASN A 23 -25.70 -24.32 0.80
CA ASN A 23 -27.15 -24.56 0.72
C ASN A 23 -27.56 -25.84 1.44
N GLU A 24 -26.79 -26.93 1.28
CA GLU A 24 -27.04 -28.18 2.00
C GLU A 24 -26.91 -28.01 3.52
N LEU A 25 -25.91 -27.25 3.98
CA LEU A 25 -25.74 -26.91 5.39
C LEU A 25 -26.89 -26.05 5.92
N LYS A 26 -27.40 -25.12 5.11
CA LYS A 26 -28.55 -24.28 5.47
C LYS A 26 -29.83 -25.11 5.59
N GLU A 27 -30.06 -26.03 4.66
CA GLU A 27 -31.20 -26.94 4.70
C GLU A 27 -31.10 -27.92 5.89
N SER A 28 -29.90 -28.42 6.19
CA SER A 28 -29.63 -29.26 7.35
C SER A 28 -29.90 -28.52 8.67
N ARG A 29 -29.44 -27.26 8.78
CA ARG A 29 -29.73 -26.39 9.92
C ARG A 29 -31.23 -26.20 10.11
N ASP A 30 -31.97 -25.94 9.04
CA ASP A 30 -33.41 -25.70 9.12
C ASP A 30 -34.16 -26.97 9.56
N LYS A 31 -33.73 -28.17 9.09
CA LYS A 31 -34.24 -29.47 9.58
C LYS A 31 -33.94 -29.71 11.06
N VAL A 32 -32.74 -29.36 11.52
CA VAL A 32 -32.35 -29.45 12.94
C VAL A 32 -33.18 -28.49 13.80
N MET A 33 -33.46 -27.29 13.31
CA MET A 33 -34.28 -26.31 14.04
C MET A 33 -35.73 -26.79 14.21
N VAL A 34 -36.32 -27.39 13.17
CA VAL A 34 -37.67 -27.97 13.24
C VAL A 34 -37.74 -29.13 14.24
N THR A 35 -36.76 -30.04 14.19
CA THR A 35 -36.71 -31.18 15.11
C THR A 35 -36.48 -30.74 16.56
N LEU A 36 -35.68 -29.70 16.80
CA LEU A 36 -35.49 -29.13 18.14
C LEU A 36 -36.82 -28.58 18.71
N VAL A 37 -37.58 -27.83 17.92
CA VAL A 37 -38.89 -27.28 18.33
C VAL A 37 -39.89 -28.39 18.63
N GLU A 38 -39.89 -29.48 17.87
CA GLU A 38 -40.72 -30.66 18.15
C GLU A 38 -40.30 -31.39 19.43
N MET A 39 -38.99 -31.52 19.68
CA MET A 39 -38.48 -32.10 20.92
C MET A 39 -38.85 -31.26 22.15
N GLU A 40 -38.76 -29.93 22.06
CA GLU A 40 -39.20 -29.03 23.13
C GLU A 40 -40.70 -29.18 23.43
N LYS A 41 -41.54 -29.26 22.40
CA LYS A 41 -42.98 -29.51 22.57
C LYS A 41 -43.25 -30.85 23.26
N ARG A 42 -42.55 -31.91 22.85
CA ARG A 42 -42.68 -33.24 23.48
C ARG A 42 -42.22 -33.23 24.93
N TRP A 43 -41.12 -32.55 25.24
CA TRP A 43 -40.63 -32.41 26.61
C TRP A 43 -41.64 -31.71 27.53
N VAL A 44 -42.26 -30.64 27.04
CA VAL A 44 -43.31 -29.91 27.78
C VAL A 44 -44.54 -30.80 28.01
N SER A 45 -44.94 -31.61 27.03
CA SER A 45 -46.04 -32.58 27.19
C SER A 45 -45.68 -33.65 28.23
N ILE A 46 -44.48 -34.24 28.18
CA ILE A 46 -44.03 -35.23 29.17
C ILE A 46 -44.02 -34.65 30.59
N GLN A 47 -43.53 -33.42 30.76
CA GLN A 47 -43.55 -32.71 32.05
C GLN A 47 -44.96 -32.53 32.61
N ARG A 48 -45.93 -32.16 31.76
CA ARG A 48 -47.31 -31.94 32.18
C ARG A 48 -48.05 -33.24 32.41
N ASP A 49 -48.02 -34.12 31.42
CA ASP A 49 -48.95 -35.23 31.31
C ASP A 49 -48.43 -36.46 32.07
N VAL A 50 -47.12 -36.70 32.11
CA VAL A 50 -46.56 -37.85 32.83
C VAL A 50 -46.17 -37.45 34.24
N ILE A 51 -45.29 -36.45 34.38
CA ILE A 51 -44.76 -36.07 35.71
C ILE A 51 -45.84 -35.43 36.57
N GLY A 52 -46.74 -34.63 35.98
CA GLY A 52 -47.88 -34.04 36.69
C GLY A 52 -48.85 -35.10 37.21
N LEU A 53 -49.24 -36.07 36.39
CA LEU A 53 -50.13 -37.16 36.80
C LEU A 53 -49.50 -38.03 37.89
N VAL A 54 -48.24 -38.43 37.73
CA VAL A 54 -47.53 -39.25 38.74
C VAL A 54 -47.43 -38.51 40.08
N LYS A 55 -47.19 -37.19 40.08
CA LYS A 55 -47.20 -36.40 41.31
C LYS A 55 -48.58 -36.39 41.99
N GLY A 56 -49.65 -36.30 41.21
CA GLY A 56 -51.03 -36.36 41.72
C GLY A 56 -51.37 -37.72 42.32
N GLU A 57 -50.99 -38.81 41.65
CA GLU A 57 -51.20 -40.17 42.14
C GLU A 57 -50.39 -40.46 43.42
N VAL A 58 -49.14 -40.00 43.49
CA VAL A 58 -48.31 -40.13 44.70
C VAL A 58 -48.93 -39.37 45.87
N ALA A 59 -49.49 -38.17 45.65
CA ALA A 59 -50.19 -37.42 46.69
C ALA A 59 -51.45 -38.16 47.16
N SER A 60 -52.27 -38.66 46.24
CA SER A 60 -53.47 -39.46 46.55
C SER A 60 -53.15 -40.75 47.32
N LEU A 61 -52.11 -41.47 46.91
CA LEU A 61 -51.65 -42.67 47.63
C LEU A 61 -51.11 -42.33 49.02
N THR A 62 -50.45 -41.18 49.17
CA THR A 62 -49.97 -40.71 50.47
C THR A 62 -51.15 -40.45 51.42
N ASP A 63 -52.21 -39.79 50.95
CA ASP A 63 -53.43 -39.55 51.73
C ASP A 63 -54.14 -40.86 52.11
N GLN A 64 -54.21 -41.82 51.18
CA GLN A 64 -54.78 -43.15 51.45
C GLN A 64 -53.98 -43.91 52.52
N VAL A 65 -52.65 -43.87 52.45
CA VAL A 65 -51.78 -44.50 53.46
C VAL A 65 -51.97 -43.85 54.83
N GLN A 66 -52.07 -42.52 54.90
CA GLN A 66 -52.35 -41.82 56.16
C GLN A 66 -53.72 -42.21 56.74
N LYS A 67 -54.75 -42.29 55.89
CA LYS A 67 -56.09 -42.72 56.32
C LYS A 67 -56.08 -44.16 56.86
N LEU A 68 -55.44 -45.09 56.15
CA LEU A 68 -55.30 -46.48 56.59
C LEU A 68 -54.48 -46.59 57.89
N MET A 69 -53.49 -45.73 58.09
CA MET A 69 -52.71 -45.68 59.33
C MET A 69 -53.59 -45.28 60.52
N ILE A 70 -54.47 -44.29 60.35
CA ILE A 70 -55.46 -43.87 61.37
C ILE A 70 -56.46 -45.00 61.64
N GLU A 71 -56.99 -45.65 60.60
CA GLU A 71 -57.89 -46.79 60.74
C GLU A 71 -57.21 -47.96 61.48
N ASN A 72 -55.92 -48.21 61.23
CA ASN A 72 -55.16 -49.25 61.94
C ASN A 72 -54.99 -48.90 63.43
N ILE A 73 -54.76 -47.63 63.78
CA ILE A 73 -54.71 -47.16 65.16
C ILE A 73 -56.07 -47.38 65.85
N MET A 74 -57.16 -47.03 65.18
CA MET A 74 -58.54 -47.24 65.67
C MET A 74 -58.85 -48.72 65.86
N LEU A 75 -58.50 -49.57 64.89
CA LEU A 75 -58.68 -51.02 64.98
C LEU A 75 -57.86 -51.64 66.11
N LYS A 76 -56.62 -51.17 66.35
CA LYS A 76 -55.82 -51.60 67.52
C LYS A 76 -56.51 -51.25 68.84
N ALA A 77 -57.09 -50.05 68.94
CA ALA A 77 -57.83 -49.64 70.13
C ALA A 77 -59.11 -50.46 70.35
N VAL A 78 -59.87 -50.74 69.28
CA VAL A 78 -61.06 -51.60 69.34
C VAL A 78 -60.68 -53.03 69.71
N ASN A 79 -59.61 -53.58 69.12
CA ASN A 79 -59.14 -54.92 69.43
C ASN A 79 -58.67 -55.04 70.89
N GLN A 80 -58.04 -53.99 71.43
CA GLN A 80 -57.69 -53.93 72.85
C GLN A 80 -58.95 -53.96 73.73
N LYS A 81 -59.95 -53.13 73.39
CA LYS A 81 -61.24 -53.11 74.09
C LYS A 81 -61.96 -54.47 74.02
N TRP A 82 -61.90 -55.14 72.87
CA TRP A 82 -62.48 -56.47 72.69
C TRP A 82 -61.75 -57.52 73.53
N LYS A 83 -60.42 -57.48 73.60
CA LYS A 83 -59.65 -58.32 74.53
C LYS A 83 -60.05 -58.10 75.98
N ASP A 84 -60.24 -56.85 76.39
CA ASP A 84 -60.67 -56.51 77.75
C ASP A 84 -62.10 -57.04 78.01
N GLN A 85 -63.01 -56.91 77.05
CA GLN A 85 -64.37 -57.46 77.13
C GLN A 85 -64.40 -58.99 77.15
N VAL A 86 -63.56 -59.66 76.35
CA VAL A 86 -63.46 -61.13 76.33
C VAL A 86 -62.88 -61.65 77.64
N ASN A 87 -61.88 -60.98 78.22
CA ASN A 87 -61.34 -61.34 79.53
C ASN A 87 -62.41 -61.19 80.64
N GLU A 88 -63.36 -60.27 80.46
CA GLU A 88 -64.47 -60.08 81.39
C GLU A 88 -65.63 -61.05 81.15
N LEU A 89 -65.88 -61.43 79.89
CA LEU A 89 -66.82 -62.48 79.52
C LEU A 89 -66.29 -63.88 79.84
N LEU A 90 -64.98 -64.12 79.86
CA LEU A 90 -64.39 -65.38 80.34
C LEU A 90 -64.67 -65.64 81.83
N LYS A 91 -65.13 -64.62 82.58
CA LYS A 91 -65.64 -64.76 83.96
C LYS A 91 -67.14 -65.07 84.02
N GLN A 92 -67.84 -65.12 82.90
CA GLN A 92 -69.28 -65.40 82.84
C GLN A 92 -69.57 -66.48 81.78
N ASP A 93 -70.15 -67.60 82.21
CA ASP A 93 -70.56 -68.70 81.33
C ASP A 93 -71.43 -68.21 80.16
N LEU A 94 -70.81 -68.10 78.98
CA LEU A 94 -71.49 -67.75 77.73
C LEU A 94 -71.94 -69.00 76.98
N LYS A 95 -73.16 -68.92 76.44
CA LYS A 95 -73.85 -70.00 75.75
C LYS A 95 -73.20 -70.31 74.39
N VAL A 96 -73.06 -71.61 74.12
CA VAL A 96 -72.30 -72.26 73.02
C VAL A 96 -72.70 -71.80 71.60
N ASP A 97 -73.91 -71.27 71.40
CA ASP A 97 -74.41 -70.91 70.07
C ASP A 97 -73.85 -69.58 69.53
N ASP A 98 -73.52 -68.62 70.40
CA ASP A 98 -72.87 -67.37 69.98
C ASP A 98 -71.41 -67.61 69.54
N MET A 99 -70.74 -68.57 70.20
CA MET A 99 -69.36 -68.97 69.86
C MET A 99 -69.29 -69.61 68.47
N LYS A 100 -70.27 -70.44 68.09
CA LYS A 100 -70.31 -71.08 66.77
C LYS A 100 -70.48 -70.05 65.64
N ARG A 101 -71.32 -69.03 65.85
CA ARG A 101 -71.51 -67.94 64.87
C ARG A 101 -70.22 -67.12 64.68
N ILE A 102 -69.53 -66.78 65.77
CA ILE A 102 -68.26 -66.06 65.74
C ILE A 102 -67.16 -66.87 65.06
N VAL A 103 -67.12 -68.19 65.27
CA VAL A 103 -66.14 -69.08 64.62
C VAL A 103 -66.35 -69.12 63.09
N GLU A 104 -67.60 -69.19 62.62
CA GLU A 104 -67.88 -69.21 61.18
C GLU A 104 -67.62 -67.85 60.51
N GLU A 105 -67.96 -66.74 61.16
CA GLU A 105 -67.59 -65.39 60.68
C GLU A 105 -66.07 -65.23 60.58
N ASN A 106 -65.30 -65.69 61.58
CA ASN A 106 -63.85 -65.65 61.54
C ASN A 106 -63.26 -66.48 60.41
N LYS A 107 -63.86 -67.62 60.08
CA LYS A 107 -63.44 -68.46 58.96
C LYS A 107 -63.66 -67.76 57.62
N ASN A 108 -64.82 -67.11 57.44
CA ASN A 108 -65.12 -66.32 56.25
C ASN A 108 -64.19 -65.11 56.10
N LEU A 109 -63.97 -64.36 57.19
CA LEU A 109 -63.03 -63.24 57.20
C LEU A 109 -61.60 -63.70 56.88
N THR A 110 -61.17 -64.85 57.39
CA THR A 110 -59.84 -65.41 57.09
C THR A 110 -59.68 -65.76 55.62
N GLN A 111 -60.72 -66.33 54.99
CA GLN A 111 -60.70 -66.60 53.55
C GLN A 111 -60.67 -65.31 52.71
N GLN A 112 -61.48 -64.32 53.07
CA GLN A 112 -61.50 -63.03 52.38
C GLN A 112 -60.14 -62.31 52.49
N LEU A 113 -59.53 -62.34 53.66
CA LEU A 113 -58.22 -61.73 53.91
C LEU A 113 -57.09 -62.45 53.16
N ALA A 114 -57.22 -63.77 52.96
CA ALA A 114 -56.31 -64.53 52.11
C ALA A 114 -56.46 -64.16 50.62
N SER A 115 -57.69 -63.99 50.12
CA SER A 115 -57.90 -63.54 48.73
C SER A 115 -57.39 -62.13 48.48
N GLU A 116 -57.60 -61.19 49.40
CA GLU A 116 -57.10 -59.82 49.27
C GLU A 116 -55.58 -59.75 49.34
N ARG A 117 -54.94 -60.55 50.21
CA ARG A 117 -53.47 -60.66 50.25
C ARG A 117 -52.88 -61.13 48.92
N ASN A 118 -53.53 -62.10 48.27
CA ASN A 118 -53.09 -62.59 46.97
C ASN A 118 -53.24 -61.51 45.88
N GLN A 119 -54.36 -60.79 45.86
CA GLN A 119 -54.57 -59.67 44.94
C GLN A 119 -53.53 -58.55 45.15
N HIS A 120 -53.25 -58.19 46.39
CA HIS A 120 -52.21 -57.20 46.71
C HIS A 120 -50.81 -57.65 46.29
N LYS A 121 -50.50 -58.94 46.41
CA LYS A 121 -49.22 -59.50 45.98
C LYS A 121 -49.07 -59.42 44.45
N ASP A 122 -50.12 -59.72 43.70
CA ASP A 122 -50.13 -59.60 42.25
C ASP A 122 -50.01 -58.15 41.79
N LEU A 123 -50.77 -57.23 42.40
CA LEU A 123 -50.67 -55.80 42.12
C LEU A 123 -49.28 -55.25 42.42
N LYS A 124 -48.69 -55.63 43.56
CA LYS A 124 -47.33 -55.24 43.93
C LYS A 124 -46.31 -55.71 42.88
N SER A 125 -46.42 -56.96 42.43
CA SER A 125 -45.50 -57.52 41.43
C SER A 125 -45.61 -56.79 40.09
N LYS A 126 -46.83 -56.40 39.67
CA LYS A 126 -47.05 -55.57 38.46
C LYS A 126 -46.44 -54.18 38.60
N LEU A 127 -46.65 -53.52 39.74
CA LEU A 127 -46.11 -52.18 39.99
C LEU A 127 -44.58 -52.19 40.02
N GLU A 128 -43.98 -53.23 40.60
CA GLU A 128 -42.52 -53.41 40.63
C GLU A 128 -41.94 -53.59 39.21
N ALA A 129 -42.65 -54.31 38.33
CA ALA A 129 -42.26 -54.48 36.93
C ALA A 129 -42.35 -53.15 36.14
N GLU A 130 -43.42 -52.38 36.31
CA GLU A 130 -43.58 -51.05 35.69
C GLU A 130 -42.51 -50.06 36.19
N LEU A 131 -42.21 -50.06 37.49
CA LEU A 131 -41.13 -49.23 38.06
C LEU A 131 -39.75 -49.61 37.50
N PHE A 132 -39.50 -50.89 37.27
CA PHE A 132 -38.26 -51.34 36.67
C PHE A 132 -38.17 -50.87 35.21
N GLN A 133 -39.24 -51.01 34.44
CA GLN A 133 -39.31 -50.55 33.05
C GLN A 133 -39.05 -49.04 32.94
N LEU A 134 -39.74 -48.23 33.75
CA LEU A 134 -39.55 -46.77 33.76
C LEU A 134 -38.12 -46.35 34.16
N ARG A 135 -37.45 -47.12 35.02
CA ARG A 135 -36.05 -46.85 35.38
C ARG A 135 -35.11 -47.12 34.21
N THR A 136 -35.36 -48.18 33.44
CA THR A 136 -34.58 -48.51 32.23
C THR A 136 -34.77 -47.44 31.16
N GLU A 137 -36.01 -47.07 30.87
CA GLU A 137 -36.32 -46.02 29.88
C GLU A 137 -35.68 -44.68 30.26
N ARG A 138 -35.75 -44.29 31.55
CA ARG A 138 -35.08 -43.09 32.05
C ARG A 138 -33.57 -43.12 31.79
N GLN A 139 -32.95 -44.28 31.96
CA GLN A 139 -31.50 -44.45 31.76
C GLN A 139 -31.12 -44.29 30.28
N GLU A 140 -31.89 -44.91 29.38
CA GLU A 140 -31.69 -44.77 27.92
C GLU A 140 -31.87 -43.30 27.46
N PHE A 141 -32.85 -42.59 28.02
CA PHE A 141 -33.02 -41.16 27.74
C PHE A 141 -31.84 -40.32 28.23
N LEU A 142 -31.27 -40.62 29.40
CA LEU A 142 -30.10 -39.90 29.92
C LEU A 142 -28.87 -40.13 29.06
N GLU A 143 -28.66 -41.35 28.57
CA GLU A 143 -27.54 -41.67 27.67
C GLU A 143 -27.68 -40.94 26.33
N THR A 144 -28.90 -40.93 25.78
CA THR A 144 -29.21 -40.18 24.55
C THR A 144 -29.00 -38.68 24.74
N LEU A 145 -29.42 -38.12 25.89
CA LEU A 145 -29.22 -36.70 26.21
C LEU A 145 -27.73 -36.35 26.31
N ASN A 146 -26.93 -37.22 26.92
CA ASN A 146 -25.49 -37.00 27.02
C ASN A 146 -24.80 -37.07 25.65
N SER A 147 -25.17 -38.03 24.80
CA SER A 147 -24.65 -38.13 23.43
C SER A 147 -24.97 -36.88 22.60
N THR A 148 -26.24 -36.47 22.60
CA THR A 148 -26.68 -35.27 21.86
C THR A 148 -26.03 -33.99 22.38
N LYS A 149 -25.74 -33.89 23.68
CA LYS A 149 -24.97 -32.77 24.24
C LYS A 149 -23.54 -32.71 23.70
N VAL A 150 -22.88 -33.86 23.54
CA VAL A 150 -21.52 -33.93 22.96
C VAL A 150 -21.55 -33.50 21.50
N GLU A 151 -22.50 -34.02 20.73
CA GLU A 151 -22.69 -33.67 19.31
C GLU A 151 -22.98 -32.17 19.14
N LEU A 152 -23.82 -31.58 20.00
CA LEU A 152 -24.12 -30.15 19.98
C LEU A 152 -22.87 -29.30 20.22
N ASN A 153 -22.01 -29.71 21.15
CA ASN A 153 -20.76 -28.99 21.42
C ASN A 153 -19.77 -29.11 20.26
N ALA A 154 -19.68 -30.26 19.62
CA ALA A 154 -18.88 -30.44 18.41
C ALA A 154 -19.40 -29.56 17.27
N ALA A 155 -20.72 -29.51 17.05
CA ALA A 155 -21.34 -28.65 16.06
C ALA A 155 -21.07 -27.16 16.31
N LYS A 156 -21.13 -26.71 17.58
CA LYS A 156 -20.77 -25.34 17.96
C LYS A 156 -19.31 -24.99 17.64
N SER A 157 -18.38 -25.91 17.94
CA SER A 157 -16.97 -25.72 17.61
C SER A 157 -16.74 -25.63 16.09
N ASN A 158 -17.40 -26.50 15.33
CA ASN A 158 -17.30 -26.50 13.87
C ASN A 158 -17.88 -25.21 13.26
N LEU A 159 -18.99 -24.71 13.80
CA LEU A 159 -19.58 -23.44 13.39
C LEU A 159 -18.62 -22.27 13.61
N ALA A 160 -18.00 -22.18 14.79
CA ALA A 160 -17.03 -21.12 15.08
C ALA A 160 -15.82 -21.16 14.13
N ASN A 161 -15.33 -22.35 13.79
CA ASN A 161 -14.25 -22.51 12.82
C ASN A 161 -14.69 -22.09 11.40
N ALA A 162 -15.90 -22.46 10.98
CA ALA A 162 -16.46 -22.06 9.69
C ALA A 162 -16.64 -20.54 9.60
N GLU A 163 -17.10 -19.88 10.66
CA GLU A 163 -17.21 -18.42 10.73
C GLU A 163 -15.84 -17.74 10.61
N TYR A 164 -14.81 -18.27 11.27
CA TYR A 164 -13.44 -17.77 11.14
C TYR A 164 -12.93 -17.89 9.71
N LEU A 165 -13.08 -19.06 9.08
CA LEU A 165 -12.66 -19.30 7.70
C LEU A 165 -13.44 -18.42 6.70
N SER A 166 -14.73 -18.20 6.92
CA SER A 166 -15.55 -17.30 6.10
C SER A 166 -15.07 -15.85 6.16
N LYS A 167 -14.70 -15.37 7.35
CA LYS A 167 -14.15 -14.03 7.56
C LYS A 167 -12.80 -13.86 6.87
N GLU A 168 -11.92 -14.86 6.98
CA GLU A 168 -10.63 -14.89 6.30
C GLU A 168 -10.79 -14.90 4.77
N ALA A 169 -11.72 -15.71 4.24
CA ALA A 169 -12.03 -15.72 2.81
C ALA A 169 -12.54 -14.36 2.31
N THR A 170 -13.38 -13.69 3.11
CA THR A 170 -13.88 -12.34 2.80
C THR A 170 -12.75 -11.31 2.77
N ASN A 171 -11.83 -11.36 3.75
CA ASN A 171 -10.66 -10.49 3.77
C ASN A 171 -9.79 -10.69 2.53
N ARG A 172 -9.53 -11.96 2.14
CA ARG A 172 -8.78 -12.28 0.93
C ARG A 172 -9.46 -11.79 -0.34
N ALA A 173 -10.78 -11.95 -0.44
CA ALA A 173 -11.56 -11.45 -1.57
C ALA A 173 -11.44 -9.92 -1.70
N ASN A 174 -11.48 -9.18 -0.58
CA ASN A 174 -11.31 -7.73 -0.58
C ASN A 174 -9.91 -7.31 -1.05
N VAL A 175 -8.87 -8.00 -0.61
CA VAL A 175 -7.48 -7.74 -1.06
C VAL A 175 -7.35 -7.98 -2.56
N LEU A 176 -7.88 -9.11 -3.07
CA LEU A 176 -7.87 -9.42 -4.49
C LEU A 176 -8.65 -8.38 -5.31
N GLN A 177 -9.79 -7.91 -4.80
CA GLN A 177 -10.57 -6.87 -5.45
C GLN A 177 -9.80 -5.54 -5.55
N GLN A 178 -9.04 -5.18 -4.50
CA GLN A 178 -8.20 -3.98 -4.50
C GLN A 178 -7.03 -4.10 -5.50
N ASP A 179 -6.37 -5.26 -5.55
CA ASP A 179 -5.30 -5.52 -6.52
C ASP A 179 -5.82 -5.49 -7.96
N LEU A 180 -6.98 -6.10 -8.22
CA LEU A 180 -7.61 -6.10 -9.54
C LEU A 180 -8.00 -4.68 -9.98
N THR A 181 -8.47 -3.84 -9.05
CA THR A 181 -8.76 -2.43 -9.32
C THR A 181 -7.48 -1.67 -9.68
N SER A 182 -6.41 -1.88 -8.92
CA SER A 182 -5.11 -1.24 -9.15
C SER A 182 -4.50 -1.64 -10.51
N LYS A 183 -4.57 -2.94 -10.85
CA LYS A 183 -4.12 -3.46 -12.15
C LYS A 183 -4.96 -2.91 -13.31
N THR A 184 -6.27 -2.76 -13.12
CA THR A 184 -7.15 -2.16 -14.13
C THR A 184 -6.76 -0.71 -14.42
N THR A 185 -6.49 0.09 -13.38
CA THR A 185 -6.01 1.47 -13.55
C THR A 185 -4.66 1.52 -14.26
N LEU A 186 -3.73 0.62 -13.91
CA LEU A 186 -2.43 0.55 -14.59
C LEU A 186 -2.57 0.23 -16.07
N LEU A 187 -3.42 -0.74 -16.43
CA LEU A 187 -3.70 -1.10 -17.82
C LEU A 187 -4.30 0.07 -18.61
N GLN A 188 -5.20 0.85 -18.00
CA GLN A 188 -5.79 2.02 -18.63
C GLN A 188 -4.74 3.12 -18.89
N ASN A 189 -3.83 3.34 -17.95
CA ASN A 189 -2.71 4.28 -18.11
C ASN A 189 -1.75 3.82 -19.22
N LEU A 190 -1.38 2.54 -19.24
CA LEU A 190 -0.53 1.97 -20.30
C LEU A 190 -1.19 2.08 -21.68
N LYS A 191 -2.51 1.86 -21.77
CA LYS A 191 -3.26 2.05 -23.01
C LYS A 191 -3.19 3.50 -23.50
N SER A 192 -3.41 4.47 -22.62
CA SER A 192 -3.28 5.89 -22.96
C SER A 192 -1.87 6.25 -23.43
N GLN A 193 -0.82 5.68 -22.83
CA GLN A 193 0.56 5.87 -23.27
C GLN A 193 0.80 5.23 -24.65
N MET A 194 0.21 4.06 -24.92
CA MET A 194 0.34 3.40 -26.21
C MET A 194 -0.36 4.18 -27.34
N ASP A 195 -1.53 4.76 -27.06
CA ASP A 195 -2.25 5.62 -28.00
C ASP A 195 -1.43 6.88 -28.33
N GLU A 196 -0.77 7.49 -27.33
CA GLU A 196 0.15 8.61 -27.55
C GLU A 196 1.33 8.22 -28.43
N MET A 197 1.91 7.05 -28.17
CA MET A 197 3.06 6.55 -28.91
C MET A 197 2.70 6.23 -30.37
N MET A 198 1.49 5.73 -30.64
CA MET A 198 0.98 5.60 -32.01
C MET A 198 0.87 6.95 -32.71
N ARG A 199 0.36 7.96 -32.01
CA ARG A 199 0.20 9.31 -32.56
C ARG A 199 1.56 9.92 -32.95
N ILE A 200 2.58 9.75 -32.11
CA ILE A 200 3.96 10.18 -32.38
C ILE A 200 4.55 9.40 -33.57
N ALA A 201 4.26 8.09 -33.68
CA ALA A 201 4.73 7.29 -34.79
C ALA A 201 4.13 7.75 -36.13
N GLU A 202 2.85 8.15 -36.13
CA GLU A 202 2.17 8.74 -37.29
C GLU A 202 2.83 10.07 -37.69
N GLU A 203 3.07 10.97 -36.72
CA GLU A 203 3.73 12.26 -36.97
C GLU A 203 5.15 12.08 -37.54
N ASN A 204 5.92 11.12 -37.01
CA ASN A 204 7.25 10.81 -37.54
C ASN A 204 7.20 10.25 -38.97
N ARG A 205 6.16 9.50 -39.32
CA ARG A 205 5.96 9.00 -40.68
C ARG A 205 5.71 10.17 -41.64
N ASP A 206 4.87 11.12 -41.26
CA ASP A 206 4.57 12.32 -42.05
C ASP A 206 5.81 13.20 -42.23
N LEU A 207 6.56 13.46 -41.14
CA LEU A 207 7.83 14.19 -41.19
C LEU A 207 8.85 13.50 -42.10
N THR A 208 8.93 12.17 -42.05
CA THR A 208 9.81 11.39 -42.93
C THR A 208 9.42 11.55 -44.40
N GLN A 209 8.12 11.56 -44.70
CA GLN A 209 7.61 11.78 -46.06
C GLN A 209 7.91 13.22 -46.54
N GLN A 210 7.74 14.22 -45.66
CA GLN A 210 8.07 15.61 -45.95
C GLN A 210 9.58 15.80 -46.21
N LEU A 211 10.44 15.23 -45.38
CA LEU A 211 11.89 15.27 -45.60
C LEU A 211 12.28 14.62 -46.94
N GLY A 212 11.56 13.57 -47.35
CA GLY A 212 11.73 12.95 -48.66
C GLY A 212 11.41 13.92 -49.82
N SER A 213 10.31 14.68 -49.72
CA SER A 213 9.93 15.65 -50.75
C SER A 213 10.90 16.84 -50.80
N GLU A 214 11.31 17.39 -49.65
CA GLU A 214 12.30 18.47 -49.57
C GLU A 214 13.67 18.04 -50.12
N ARG A 215 14.10 16.80 -49.84
CA ARG A 215 15.35 16.26 -50.41
C ARG A 215 15.32 16.17 -51.93
N ASN A 216 14.18 15.78 -52.50
CA ASN A 216 13.99 15.76 -53.95
C ASN A 216 14.03 17.17 -54.54
N GLN A 217 13.37 18.14 -53.90
CA GLN A 217 13.43 19.55 -54.32
C GLN A 217 14.86 20.09 -54.27
N LEU A 218 15.62 19.81 -53.21
CA LEU A 218 17.03 20.19 -53.10
C LEU A 218 17.89 19.56 -54.20
N LYS A 219 17.64 18.30 -54.54
CA LYS A 219 18.33 17.61 -55.65
C LYS A 219 18.06 18.29 -56.99
N ASP A 220 16.82 18.71 -57.23
CA ASP A 220 16.43 19.43 -58.44
C ASP A 220 17.07 20.83 -58.50
N MET A 221 17.02 21.58 -57.40
CA MET A 221 17.68 22.89 -57.31
C MET A 221 19.19 22.80 -57.51
N LYS A 222 19.83 21.78 -56.91
CA LYS A 222 21.26 21.52 -57.11
C LYS A 222 21.59 21.27 -58.59
N SER A 223 20.79 20.42 -59.26
CA SER A 223 20.99 20.11 -60.68
C SER A 223 20.84 21.36 -61.57
N LYS A 224 19.88 22.25 -61.25
CA LYS A 224 19.73 23.54 -61.93
C LYS A 224 20.93 24.46 -61.72
N LEU A 225 21.41 24.58 -60.48
CA LEU A 225 22.56 25.42 -60.16
C LEU A 225 23.85 24.90 -60.82
N GLU A 226 24.04 23.58 -60.88
CA GLU A 226 25.16 22.96 -61.60
C GLU A 226 25.11 23.26 -63.10
N ALA A 227 23.92 23.26 -63.70
CA ALA A 227 23.73 23.65 -65.10
C ALA A 227 24.06 25.14 -65.34
N GLU A 228 23.57 26.04 -64.47
CA GLU A 228 23.88 27.48 -64.55
C GLU A 228 25.39 27.75 -64.39
N LEU A 229 26.05 27.09 -63.43
CA LEU A 229 27.49 27.21 -63.24
C LEU A 229 28.29 26.73 -64.46
N LEU A 230 27.84 25.65 -65.10
CA LEU A 230 28.45 25.15 -66.33
C LEU A 230 28.30 26.16 -67.47
N GLN A 231 27.12 26.77 -67.60
CA GLN A 231 26.86 27.82 -68.57
C GLN A 231 27.78 29.04 -68.34
N LEU A 232 27.83 29.58 -67.12
CA LEU A 232 28.69 30.72 -66.77
C LEU A 232 30.18 30.42 -67.00
N ARG A 233 30.63 29.20 -66.72
CA ARG A 233 32.01 28.77 -67.00
C ARG A 233 32.29 28.80 -68.50
N THR A 234 31.35 28.34 -69.31
CA THR A 234 31.45 28.33 -70.78
C THR A 234 31.49 29.75 -71.35
N GLU A 235 30.61 30.63 -70.86
CA GLU A 235 30.60 32.04 -71.24
C GLU A 235 31.92 32.73 -70.89
N ARG A 236 32.44 32.51 -69.67
CA ARG A 236 33.74 33.04 -69.24
C ARG A 236 34.89 32.57 -70.14
N GLN A 237 34.92 31.29 -70.51
CA GLN A 237 35.92 30.76 -71.44
C GLN A 237 35.82 31.43 -72.81
N GLY A 238 34.60 31.66 -73.32
CA GLY A 238 34.37 32.40 -74.56
C GLY A 238 34.88 33.85 -74.49
N ILE A 239 34.67 34.53 -73.36
CA ILE A 239 35.19 35.90 -73.14
C ILE A 239 36.73 35.91 -73.09
N LEU A 240 37.35 34.96 -72.38
CA LEU A 240 38.81 34.86 -72.30
C LEU A 240 39.44 34.61 -73.69
N ALA A 241 38.85 33.73 -74.49
CA ALA A 241 39.32 33.49 -75.85
C ALA A 241 39.24 34.76 -76.73
N LYS A 242 38.16 35.54 -76.59
CA LYS A 242 38.04 36.85 -77.26
C LYS A 242 39.11 37.83 -76.77
N TYR A 243 39.33 37.92 -75.46
CA TYR A 243 40.36 38.78 -74.87
C TYR A 243 41.75 38.42 -75.40
N ASP A 244 42.12 37.13 -75.42
CA ASP A 244 43.41 36.66 -75.94
C ASP A 244 43.59 37.01 -77.42
N SER A 245 42.52 36.88 -78.23
CA SER A 245 42.51 37.29 -79.63
C SER A 245 42.78 38.79 -79.78
N SER A 246 42.03 39.63 -79.05
CA SER A 246 42.23 41.08 -79.06
C SER A 246 43.61 41.49 -78.56
N MET A 247 44.18 40.78 -77.57
CA MET A 247 45.53 41.04 -77.06
C MET A 247 46.60 40.73 -78.11
N LYS A 248 46.43 39.64 -78.88
CA LYS A 248 47.29 39.33 -80.04
C LYS A 248 47.19 40.40 -81.13
N GLU A 249 45.99 40.85 -81.46
CA GLU A 249 45.76 41.95 -82.42
C GLU A 249 46.44 43.24 -81.95
N LEU A 250 46.27 43.60 -80.68
CA LEU A 250 46.90 44.77 -80.06
C LEU A 250 48.42 44.70 -80.13
N ASN A 251 49.03 43.55 -79.80
CA ASN A 251 50.47 43.37 -79.89
C ASN A 251 50.98 43.47 -81.34
N THR A 252 50.21 42.95 -82.29
CA THR A 252 50.51 43.10 -83.72
C THR A 252 50.47 44.56 -84.13
N ALA A 253 49.46 45.33 -83.68
CA ALA A 253 49.35 46.76 -83.93
C ALA A 253 50.51 47.55 -83.30
N LYS A 254 50.88 47.25 -82.05
CA LYS A 254 52.04 47.86 -81.38
C LYS A 254 53.34 47.62 -82.14
N SER A 255 53.54 46.40 -82.65
CA SER A 255 54.71 46.05 -83.47
C SER A 255 54.76 46.87 -84.76
N LYS A 256 53.62 47.02 -85.43
CA LYS A 256 53.49 47.87 -86.62
C LYS A 256 53.75 49.35 -86.31
N LEU A 257 53.25 49.85 -85.17
CA LEU A 257 53.49 51.22 -84.72
C LEU A 257 54.97 51.47 -84.44
N ALA A 258 55.64 50.58 -83.70
CA ALA A 258 57.08 50.68 -83.45
C ALA A 258 57.91 50.69 -84.74
N ASN A 259 57.51 49.89 -85.75
CA ASN A 259 58.13 49.93 -87.07
C ASN A 259 57.86 51.26 -87.81
N ALA A 260 56.65 51.80 -87.72
CA ALA A 260 56.30 53.11 -88.28
C ALA A 260 57.07 54.25 -87.60
N GLU A 261 57.24 54.20 -86.27
CA GLU A 261 58.06 55.14 -85.51
C GLU A 261 59.54 55.05 -85.91
N PHE A 262 60.08 53.84 -86.11
CA PHE A 262 61.43 53.65 -86.63
C PHE A 262 61.59 54.24 -88.05
N LEU A 263 60.64 53.97 -88.95
CA LEU A 263 60.63 54.53 -90.30
C LEU A 263 60.46 56.06 -90.29
N SER A 264 59.65 56.60 -89.39
CA SER A 264 59.48 58.05 -89.19
C SER A 264 60.75 58.69 -88.65
N LYS A 265 61.43 58.05 -87.69
CA LYS A 265 62.72 58.52 -87.16
C LYS A 265 63.82 58.42 -88.22
N ALA A 266 63.81 57.38 -89.05
CA ALA A 266 64.70 57.25 -90.21
C ALA A 266 64.40 58.33 -91.26
N ALA A 267 63.13 58.62 -91.56
CA ALA A 267 62.72 59.70 -92.45
C ALA A 267 63.10 61.07 -91.90
N THR A 268 62.95 61.29 -90.59
CA THR A 268 63.39 62.50 -89.88
C THR A 268 64.91 62.64 -89.95
N ASN A 269 65.67 61.57 -89.73
CA ASN A 269 67.12 61.60 -89.89
C ASN A 269 67.53 61.88 -91.34
N ARG A 270 66.80 61.33 -92.32
CA ARG A 270 67.04 61.59 -93.74
C ARG A 270 66.69 63.03 -94.13
N ALA A 271 65.61 63.57 -93.57
CA ALA A 271 65.24 64.98 -93.68
C ALA A 271 66.27 65.89 -93.00
N ASN A 272 66.80 65.51 -91.84
CA ASN A 272 67.88 66.22 -91.15
C ASN A 272 69.18 66.19 -91.95
N VAL A 273 69.52 65.09 -92.63
CA VAL A 273 70.69 65.02 -93.53
C VAL A 273 70.49 65.88 -94.78
N LEU A 274 69.28 65.88 -95.36
CA LEU A 274 68.93 66.78 -96.47
C LEU A 274 68.92 68.25 -96.04
N GLN A 275 68.48 68.54 -94.81
CA GLN A 275 68.57 69.85 -94.18
C GLN A 275 70.03 70.20 -93.91
N GLN A 276 70.88 69.25 -93.52
CA GLN A 276 72.32 69.47 -93.31
C GLN A 276 73.09 69.69 -94.63
N ASP A 277 72.62 69.11 -95.74
CA ASP A 277 73.14 69.36 -97.11
C ASP A 277 72.66 70.73 -97.63
N LEU A 278 71.40 71.09 -97.37
CA LEU A 278 70.87 72.43 -97.62
C LEU A 278 71.59 73.49 -96.77
N ASP A 279 71.84 73.18 -95.50
CA ASP A 279 72.55 74.02 -94.54
C ASP A 279 74.04 74.09 -94.90
N SER A 280 74.67 73.04 -95.45
CA SER A 280 76.05 73.09 -95.97
C SER A 280 76.16 74.00 -97.21
N LYS A 281 75.14 74.03 -98.07
CA LYS A 281 75.04 74.97 -99.20
C LYS A 281 74.70 76.39 -98.75
N MET A 282 73.89 76.57 -97.71
CA MET A 282 73.66 77.86 -97.04
C MET A 282 74.90 78.32 -96.25
N THR A 283 75.72 77.43 -95.70
CA THR A 283 76.95 77.73 -94.94
C THR A 283 78.08 78.23 -95.85
N LEU A 284 78.08 77.85 -97.14
CA LEU A 284 78.91 78.49 -98.17
C LEU A 284 78.40 79.90 -98.55
N LEU A 285 77.10 80.17 -98.41
CA LEU A 285 76.49 81.49 -98.62
C LEU A 285 76.49 82.39 -97.36
N GLN A 286 76.68 81.82 -96.16
CA GLN A 286 76.62 82.52 -94.87
C GLN A 286 78.01 82.74 -94.21
N LYS A 287 79.07 82.08 -94.72
CA LYS A 287 80.49 82.47 -94.49
C LYS A 287 80.86 83.85 -95.08
N LEU A 288 79.91 84.52 -95.74
CA LEU A 288 80.06 85.86 -96.30
C LEU A 288 79.52 86.98 -95.42
N LYS A 289 78.80 86.70 -94.31
CA LYS A 289 78.35 87.79 -93.42
C LYS A 289 77.62 87.24 -92.19
N SER A 290 78.19 87.26 -90.99
CA SER A 290 79.11 88.25 -90.47
C SER A 290 79.77 87.66 -89.20
N LYS A 291 80.94 88.14 -88.77
CA LYS A 291 81.02 89.07 -87.62
C LYS A 291 79.97 88.75 -86.53
N MET A 292 80.47 88.38 -85.34
CA MET A 292 79.81 88.35 -84.02
C MET A 292 78.74 87.28 -83.83
N ASP A 293 78.52 86.64 -82.69
CA ASP A 293 79.23 86.42 -81.41
C ASP A 293 78.33 85.41 -80.65
N ASP A 294 78.95 84.51 -79.89
CA ASP A 294 78.51 83.87 -78.62
C ASP A 294 77.14 83.17 -78.38
N MET A 295 77.24 82.12 -77.54
CA MET A 295 76.30 81.58 -76.49
C MET A 295 75.63 80.16 -76.62
N LYS A 296 75.79 79.40 -75.49
CA LYS A 296 75.30 78.07 -74.96
C LYS A 296 73.75 77.95 -74.79
N PRO A 297 73.03 76.79 -74.47
CA PRO A 297 73.22 75.89 -73.27
C PRO A 297 72.60 74.42 -73.23
N PHE A 298 72.80 73.80 -72.05
CA PHE A 298 72.18 72.73 -71.21
C PHE A 298 70.96 71.83 -71.59
N ALA A 299 71.04 70.59 -71.09
CA ALA A 299 69.95 69.64 -70.84
C ALA A 299 69.80 69.41 -69.32
N GLU A 300 68.58 69.52 -68.79
CA GLU A 300 68.19 69.04 -67.45
C GLU A 300 66.65 69.09 -67.31
N GLU A 301 65.97 67.94 -67.43
CA GLU A 301 64.57 67.80 -66.96
C GLU A 301 64.17 66.32 -66.83
N ASN A 302 64.38 65.70 -65.66
CA ASN A 302 63.66 64.49 -65.24
C ASN A 302 63.83 64.11 -63.74
N GLU A 303 63.67 65.06 -62.81
CA GLU A 303 63.81 64.79 -61.36
C GLU A 303 62.57 65.12 -60.51
N HIS A 304 61.39 65.37 -61.11
CA HIS A 304 60.18 65.71 -60.32
C HIS A 304 59.14 64.57 -60.24
N LEU A 305 59.05 63.64 -61.21
CA LEU A 305 58.10 62.51 -61.15
C LEU A 305 58.55 61.36 -60.24
N THR A 306 59.87 61.16 -60.06
CA THR A 306 60.42 60.06 -59.24
C THR A 306 60.29 60.32 -57.74
N GLN A 307 60.30 61.59 -57.32
CA GLN A 307 60.14 61.97 -55.90
C GLN A 307 58.67 61.90 -55.44
N GLN A 308 57.70 62.17 -56.33
CA GLN A 308 56.26 62.13 -56.00
C GLN A 308 55.74 60.68 -55.85
N LEU A 309 56.23 59.74 -56.67
CA LEU A 309 55.91 58.30 -56.59
C LEU A 309 56.50 57.60 -55.36
N ALA A 310 57.61 58.11 -54.81
CA ALA A 310 58.24 57.58 -53.62
C ALA A 310 57.48 57.94 -52.33
N LEU A 311 56.87 59.14 -52.29
CA LEU A 311 56.11 59.62 -51.14
C LEU A 311 54.78 58.85 -50.97
N GLU A 312 54.03 58.63 -52.05
CA GLU A 312 52.76 57.89 -51.98
C GLU A 312 52.97 56.41 -51.64
N ARG A 313 54.03 55.77 -52.15
CA ARG A 313 54.38 54.39 -51.76
C ARG A 313 54.67 54.24 -50.28
N ASN A 314 55.35 55.22 -49.67
CA ASN A 314 55.65 55.20 -48.25
C ASN A 314 54.39 55.43 -47.39
N GLN A 315 53.49 56.31 -47.82
CA GLN A 315 52.19 56.52 -47.15
C GLN A 315 51.30 55.27 -47.24
N HIS A 316 51.25 54.61 -48.39
CA HIS A 316 50.46 53.38 -48.57
C HIS A 316 51.02 52.20 -47.75
N LYS A 317 52.34 52.15 -47.57
CA LYS A 317 53.03 51.14 -46.75
C LYS A 317 52.71 51.32 -45.27
N ASP A 318 52.73 52.57 -44.77
CA ASP A 318 52.41 52.89 -43.37
C ASP A 318 50.94 52.59 -43.03
N MET A 319 50.04 52.96 -43.95
CA MET A 319 48.60 52.69 -43.82
C MET A 319 48.30 51.19 -43.80
N LYS A 320 48.97 50.40 -44.66
CA LYS A 320 48.86 48.95 -44.67
C LYS A 320 49.34 48.32 -43.35
N SER A 321 50.45 48.78 -42.78
CA SER A 321 50.94 48.26 -41.50
C SER A 321 50.01 48.57 -40.33
N LYS A 322 49.36 49.75 -40.32
CA LYS A 322 48.37 50.11 -39.30
C LYS A 322 47.12 49.22 -39.37
N LEU A 323 46.59 49.03 -40.59
CA LEU A 323 45.41 48.18 -40.79
C LEU A 323 45.69 46.71 -40.43
N GLU A 324 46.89 46.20 -40.73
CA GLU A 324 47.31 44.85 -40.35
C GLU A 324 47.48 44.69 -38.83
N ALA A 325 47.93 45.72 -38.11
CA ALA A 325 48.02 45.70 -36.65
C ALA A 325 46.63 45.68 -35.98
N GLU A 326 45.70 46.48 -36.49
CA GLU A 326 44.31 46.55 -35.99
C GLU A 326 43.55 45.23 -36.25
N LEU A 327 43.74 44.62 -37.42
CA LEU A 327 43.23 43.28 -37.73
C LEU A 327 43.78 42.19 -36.80
N ARG A 328 45.05 42.31 -36.36
CA ARG A 328 45.62 41.38 -35.37
C ARG A 328 44.98 41.57 -34.00
N GLN A 329 44.80 42.81 -33.56
CA GLN A 329 44.15 43.12 -32.29
C GLN A 329 42.71 42.57 -32.23
N LEU A 330 41.90 42.84 -33.25
CA LEU A 330 40.52 42.35 -33.34
C LEU A 330 40.44 40.82 -33.36
N ARG A 331 41.43 40.12 -33.95
CA ARG A 331 41.50 38.65 -33.89
C ARG A 331 41.80 38.13 -32.49
N THR A 332 42.71 38.78 -31.77
CA THR A 332 43.03 38.42 -30.38
C THR A 332 41.83 38.67 -29.46
N GLU A 333 41.15 39.79 -29.61
CA GLU A 333 39.92 40.09 -28.86
C GLU A 333 38.81 39.07 -29.15
N ARG A 334 38.60 38.72 -30.44
CA ARG A 334 37.64 37.68 -30.83
C ARG A 334 37.97 36.33 -30.21
N GLN A 335 39.24 35.93 -30.19
CA GLN A 335 39.67 34.67 -29.55
C GLN A 335 39.43 34.71 -28.03
N GLY A 336 39.70 35.84 -27.38
CA GLY A 336 39.42 36.01 -25.95
C GLY A 336 37.94 35.91 -25.61
N ILE A 337 37.07 36.47 -26.46
CA ILE A 337 35.61 36.38 -26.29
C ILE A 337 35.13 34.94 -26.50
N LEU A 338 35.62 34.24 -27.53
CA LEU A 338 35.27 32.84 -27.78
C LEU A 338 35.69 31.92 -26.63
N ALA A 339 36.89 32.11 -26.07
CA ALA A 339 37.35 31.35 -24.91
C ALA A 339 36.48 31.58 -23.66
N LYS A 340 36.04 32.82 -23.43
CA LYS A 340 35.10 33.15 -22.35
C LYS A 340 33.74 32.50 -22.57
N TYR A 341 33.22 32.54 -23.79
CA TYR A 341 31.96 31.90 -24.17
C TYR A 341 32.00 30.38 -23.93
N ASP A 342 33.08 29.71 -24.36
CA ASP A 342 33.27 28.27 -24.16
C ASP A 342 33.36 27.91 -22.67
N PHE A 343 34.02 28.74 -21.86
CA PHE A 343 34.09 28.56 -20.42
C PHE A 343 32.70 28.68 -19.77
N SER A 344 31.96 29.75 -20.06
CA SER A 344 30.59 29.95 -19.55
C SER A 344 29.63 28.85 -20.00
N MET A 345 29.79 28.32 -21.22
CA MET A 345 28.98 27.18 -21.69
C MET A 345 29.27 25.88 -20.93
N LYS A 346 30.52 25.64 -20.52
CA LYS A 346 30.87 24.50 -19.66
C LYS A 346 30.26 24.65 -18.28
N GLU A 347 30.33 25.84 -17.69
CA GLU A 347 29.70 26.12 -16.39
C GLU A 347 28.18 25.96 -16.44
N LEU A 348 27.53 26.45 -17.50
CA LEU A 348 26.09 26.28 -17.70
C LEU A 348 25.69 24.81 -17.81
N LYS A 349 26.49 23.99 -18.50
CA LYS A 349 26.24 22.55 -18.61
C LYS A 349 26.37 21.85 -17.26
N ALA A 350 27.39 22.19 -16.47
CA ALA A 350 27.56 21.67 -15.12
C ALA A 350 26.40 22.09 -14.19
N ALA A 351 26.00 23.36 -14.24
CA ALA A 351 24.87 23.87 -13.46
C ALA A 351 23.54 23.17 -13.81
N LYS A 352 23.28 22.90 -15.09
CA LYS A 352 22.10 22.13 -15.53
C LYS A 352 22.08 20.71 -14.98
N SER A 353 23.23 20.03 -14.98
CA SER A 353 23.34 18.68 -14.41
C SER A 353 23.08 18.68 -12.90
N ASN A 354 23.60 19.69 -12.19
CA ASN A 354 23.40 19.82 -10.75
C ASN A 354 21.94 20.13 -10.41
N LEU A 355 21.27 20.96 -11.22
CA LEU A 355 19.84 21.26 -11.05
C LEU A 355 18.98 20.00 -11.20
N ALA A 356 19.21 19.19 -12.23
CA ALA A 356 18.49 17.93 -12.43
C ALA A 356 18.65 16.95 -11.25
N ASN A 357 19.86 16.87 -10.68
CA ASN A 357 20.13 16.05 -9.50
C ASN A 357 19.39 16.59 -8.26
N ALA A 358 19.36 17.91 -8.07
CA ALA A 358 18.65 18.54 -6.95
C ALA A 358 17.13 18.34 -7.05
N GLU A 359 16.55 18.42 -8.25
CA GLU A 359 15.14 18.14 -8.50
C GLU A 359 14.78 16.68 -8.17
N HIS A 360 15.64 15.73 -8.56
CA HIS A 360 15.45 14.31 -8.21
C HIS A 360 15.47 14.09 -6.69
N LEU A 361 16.47 14.63 -5.98
CA LEU A 361 16.59 14.52 -4.53
C LEU A 361 15.41 15.19 -3.80
N SER A 362 14.93 16.34 -4.30
CA SER A 362 13.75 17.00 -3.75
C SER A 362 12.49 16.15 -3.88
N LYS A 363 12.32 15.47 -5.02
CA LYS A 363 11.18 14.57 -5.24
C LYS A 363 11.23 13.37 -4.29
N GLU A 364 12.41 12.75 -4.16
CA GLU A 364 12.62 11.61 -3.26
C GLU A 364 12.37 12.01 -1.79
N ALA A 365 12.83 13.20 -1.37
CA ALA A 365 12.56 13.72 -0.03
C ALA A 365 11.05 13.94 0.21
N THR A 366 10.33 14.39 -0.81
CA THR A 366 8.88 14.61 -0.74
C THR A 366 8.11 13.29 -0.62
N ASP A 367 8.52 12.27 -1.35
CA ASP A 367 7.88 10.95 -1.29
C ASP A 367 8.16 10.26 0.05
N ARG A 368 9.39 10.34 0.57
CA ARG A 368 9.71 9.86 1.93
C ARG A 368 8.91 10.58 3.03
N ALA A 369 8.67 11.88 2.88
CA ALA A 369 7.86 12.65 3.82
C ALA A 369 6.40 12.18 3.85
N LYS A 370 5.83 11.83 2.69
CA LYS A 370 4.48 11.24 2.60
C LYS A 370 4.41 9.88 3.28
N ASP A 371 5.39 9.01 3.05
CA ASP A 371 5.45 7.69 3.68
C ASP A 371 5.52 7.80 5.22
N LEU A 372 6.36 8.70 5.73
CA LEU A 372 6.45 8.97 7.17
C LEU A 372 5.13 9.49 7.75
N ALA A 373 4.42 10.37 7.03
CA ALA A 373 3.11 10.86 7.46
C ALA A 373 2.05 9.73 7.50
N SER A 374 2.07 8.82 6.51
CA SER A 374 1.20 7.64 6.50
C SER A 374 1.51 6.69 7.65
N GLN A 375 2.79 6.44 7.95
CA GLN A 375 3.22 5.62 9.08
C GLN A 375 2.80 6.24 10.42
N ALA A 376 2.99 7.55 10.60
CA ALA A 376 2.55 8.26 11.80
C ALA A 376 1.04 8.14 12.01
N THR A 377 0.25 8.26 10.93
CA THR A 377 -1.21 8.10 10.98
C THR A 377 -1.60 6.67 11.35
N PHE A 378 -0.92 5.67 10.79
CA PHE A 378 -1.14 4.26 11.14
C PHE A 378 -0.85 3.99 12.62
N LEU A 379 0.29 4.45 13.14
CA LEU A 379 0.65 4.32 14.55
C LEU A 379 -0.37 4.99 15.47
N GLN A 380 -0.88 6.16 15.09
CA GLN A 380 -1.90 6.86 15.86
C GLN A 380 -3.23 6.08 15.89
N ASN A 381 -3.65 5.52 14.75
CA ASN A 381 -4.83 4.68 14.66
C ASN A 381 -4.67 3.38 15.49
N LEU A 382 -3.48 2.79 15.47
CA LEU A 382 -3.15 1.62 16.29
C LEU A 382 -3.23 1.97 17.78
N LYS A 383 -2.59 3.07 18.21
CA LYS A 383 -2.69 3.57 19.60
C LYS A 383 -4.14 3.78 20.03
N ASN A 384 -4.98 4.36 19.16
CA ASN A 384 -6.40 4.56 19.44
C ASN A 384 -7.18 3.25 19.58
N LYS A 385 -6.94 2.26 18.71
CA LYS A 385 -7.56 0.93 18.80
C LYS A 385 -7.14 0.20 20.07
N VAL A 386 -5.85 0.24 20.41
CA VAL A 386 -5.36 -0.40 21.64
C VAL A 386 -5.93 0.32 22.87
N LYS A 387 -6.03 1.66 22.85
CA LYS A 387 -6.70 2.44 23.89
C LYS A 387 -8.16 2.02 24.11
N GLN A 388 -8.89 1.68 23.04
CA GLN A 388 -10.27 1.17 23.13
C GLN A 388 -10.34 -0.23 23.75
N TYR A 389 -9.33 -1.07 23.52
CA TYR A 389 -9.27 -2.42 24.08
C TYR A 389 -8.86 -2.42 25.56
N VAL A 390 -7.93 -1.53 25.94
CA VAL A 390 -7.30 -1.51 27.26
C VAL A 390 -8.10 -0.70 28.29
N ARG A 391 -8.72 0.43 27.91
CA ARG A 391 -9.48 1.31 28.83
C ARG A 391 -10.66 0.65 29.56
N PRO A 392 -11.46 -0.24 28.94
CA PRO A 392 -12.54 -0.91 29.64
C PRO A 392 -12.03 -1.84 30.75
N ARG A 393 -10.78 -2.29 30.64
CA ARG A 393 -10.19 -3.31 31.50
C ARG A 393 -9.30 -2.73 32.60
N TYR A 394 -8.58 -1.65 32.32
CA TYR A 394 -7.69 -0.99 33.29
C TYR A 394 -8.00 0.50 33.44
N VAL A 395 -8.29 0.91 34.67
CA VAL A 395 -8.64 2.28 35.05
C VAL A 395 -7.60 2.83 36.02
N PHE A 396 -7.08 4.02 35.75
CA PHE A 396 -6.07 4.67 36.59
C PHE A 396 -6.72 5.61 37.59
N GLY A 397 -6.24 5.61 38.82
CA GLY A 397 -6.61 6.61 39.81
C GLY A 397 -6.16 8.02 39.41
N SER A 398 -6.91 9.03 39.84
CA SER A 398 -6.56 10.44 39.63
C SER A 398 -5.41 10.92 40.53
N ASP A 399 -5.30 10.33 41.73
CA ASP A 399 -4.43 10.81 42.78
C ASP A 399 -3.43 9.74 43.23
N LYS A 400 -2.24 10.20 43.63
CA LYS A 400 -1.24 9.35 44.27
C LYS A 400 -1.67 9.01 45.68
N MET A 401 -1.71 7.73 46.03
CA MET A 401 -2.15 7.26 47.35
C MET A 401 -1.34 6.04 47.81
N SER A 402 -1.41 5.71 49.10
CA SER A 402 -0.72 4.53 49.64
C SER A 402 -1.23 3.26 48.96
N TRP A 403 -0.48 2.16 49.06
CA TRP A 403 -0.93 0.89 48.49
C TRP A 403 -2.28 0.45 49.09
N THR A 404 -2.46 0.62 50.41
CA THR A 404 -3.70 0.29 51.11
C THR A 404 -4.86 1.18 50.66
N ASP A 405 -4.63 2.49 50.51
CA ASP A 405 -5.65 3.40 50.00
C ASP A 405 -6.02 3.07 48.54
N SER A 406 -5.03 2.68 47.74
CA SER A 406 -5.18 2.23 46.36
C SER A 406 -6.03 0.98 46.24
N PHE A 407 -5.79 0.00 47.12
CA PHE A 407 -6.60 -1.21 47.20
C PHE A 407 -8.06 -0.89 47.52
N PHE A 408 -8.31 -0.08 48.56
CA PHE A 408 -9.67 0.33 48.91
C PHE A 408 -10.32 1.21 47.85
N TYR A 409 -9.54 2.06 47.17
CA TYR A 409 -10.02 2.88 46.05
C TYR A 409 -10.58 2.01 44.92
N CYS A 410 -9.82 1.01 44.45
CA CYS A 410 -10.31 0.10 43.42
C CYS A 410 -11.53 -0.69 43.89
N LYS A 411 -11.50 -1.25 45.11
CA LYS A 411 -12.63 -2.00 45.68
C LYS A 411 -13.91 -1.17 45.79
N ARG A 412 -13.81 0.10 46.19
CA ARG A 412 -14.96 1.02 46.28
C ARG A 412 -15.57 1.32 44.91
N ASN A 413 -14.77 1.25 43.86
CA ASN A 413 -15.20 1.44 42.48
C ASN A 413 -15.66 0.13 41.80
N GLY A 414 -15.82 -0.96 42.56
CA GLY A 414 -16.27 -2.25 42.03
C GLY A 414 -15.21 -3.00 41.22
N SER A 415 -13.93 -2.72 41.49
CA SER A 415 -12.78 -3.25 40.76
C SER A 415 -11.74 -3.81 41.74
N ASP A 416 -10.74 -4.52 41.22
CA ASP A 416 -9.56 -4.91 41.99
C ASP A 416 -8.33 -4.12 41.56
N LEU A 417 -7.28 -4.11 42.37
CA LEU A 417 -5.98 -3.65 41.84
C LEU A 417 -5.55 -4.63 40.75
N ALA A 418 -5.11 -4.10 39.60
CA ALA A 418 -4.73 -4.89 38.44
C ALA A 418 -3.64 -5.91 38.79
N ALA A 419 -3.75 -7.16 38.37
CA ALA A 419 -2.74 -8.18 38.67
C ALA A 419 -2.10 -8.74 37.39
N VAL A 420 -0.80 -8.99 37.44
CA VAL A 420 -0.01 -9.50 36.29
C VAL A 420 -0.11 -11.02 36.20
N ARG A 421 -1.28 -11.59 35.93
CA ARG A 421 -1.50 -13.05 35.99
C ARG A 421 -0.84 -13.83 34.86
N SER A 422 -0.48 -13.13 33.78
CA SER A 422 0.17 -13.70 32.60
C SER A 422 1.07 -12.65 31.93
N PRO A 423 1.99 -13.07 31.04
CA PRO A 423 2.74 -12.13 30.20
C PRO A 423 1.84 -11.22 29.36
N ILE A 424 0.61 -11.65 29.05
CA ILE A 424 -0.37 -10.85 28.32
C ILE A 424 -0.91 -9.73 29.22
N ASP A 425 -1.24 -10.02 30.48
CA ASP A 425 -1.70 -8.99 31.43
C ASP A 425 -0.60 -7.96 31.68
N GLN A 426 0.65 -8.40 31.78
CA GLN A 426 1.81 -7.51 31.87
C GLN A 426 1.86 -6.53 30.70
N TRP A 427 1.82 -7.07 29.48
CA TRP A 427 1.87 -6.29 28.25
C TRP A 427 0.69 -5.32 28.14
N LEU A 428 -0.51 -5.73 28.55
CA LEU A 428 -1.69 -4.87 28.52
C LEU A 428 -1.60 -3.74 29.55
N ILE A 429 -1.08 -4.00 30.76
CA ILE A 429 -0.88 -2.98 31.80
C ILE A 429 0.19 -1.96 31.37
N GLU A 430 1.29 -2.41 30.76
CA GLU A 430 2.33 -1.56 30.17
C GLU A 430 1.75 -0.63 29.11
N ILE A 431 0.93 -1.17 28.19
CA ILE A 431 0.28 -0.32 27.19
C ILE A 431 -0.73 0.64 27.83
N ALA A 432 -1.47 0.20 28.85
CA ALA A 432 -2.39 1.05 29.59
C ALA A 432 -1.66 2.27 30.18
N TYR A 433 -0.46 2.05 30.70
CA TYR A 433 0.40 3.07 31.28
C TYR A 433 0.86 4.08 30.21
N ASP A 434 1.43 3.61 29.10
CA ASP A 434 1.91 4.45 28.00
C ASP A 434 0.78 5.30 27.37
N VAL A 435 -0.39 4.69 27.21
CA VAL A 435 -1.55 5.30 26.55
C VAL A 435 -2.23 6.37 27.40
N ASN A 436 -2.06 6.31 28.73
CA ASN A 436 -2.56 7.32 29.66
C ASN A 436 -1.55 8.43 29.96
N GLY A 437 -0.31 8.34 29.44
CA GLY A 437 0.70 9.40 29.54
C GLY A 437 1.13 9.67 30.98
N ILE A 438 1.02 8.66 31.85
CA ILE A 438 1.45 8.74 33.23
C ILE A 438 2.95 8.51 33.26
N ASN A 439 3.67 9.39 33.94
CA ASN A 439 5.10 9.24 34.19
C ASN A 439 5.33 9.00 35.68
N GLY A 440 5.79 7.80 36.01
CA GLY A 440 6.21 7.41 37.36
C GLY A 440 5.64 6.07 37.82
N PRO A 441 6.11 5.57 38.96
CA PRO A 441 5.64 4.32 39.56
C PRO A 441 4.13 4.33 39.85
N TYR A 442 3.53 3.13 39.80
CA TYR A 442 2.10 2.89 39.99
C TYR A 442 1.88 1.64 40.87
N TRP A 443 0.70 1.58 41.49
CA TRP A 443 0.28 0.45 42.31
C TRP A 443 -0.52 -0.58 41.50
N ILE A 444 -0.17 -1.85 41.68
CA ILE A 444 -0.89 -3.02 41.16
C ILE A 444 -1.19 -4.02 42.30
N GLY A 445 -2.05 -4.99 42.01
CA GLY A 445 -2.46 -6.08 42.89
C GLY A 445 -1.56 -7.30 42.72
N ARG A 446 -1.47 -8.14 43.76
CA ARG A 446 -0.55 -9.29 43.79
C ARG A 446 -1.03 -10.47 42.96
N ASN A 447 -0.07 -11.33 42.61
CA ASN A 447 -0.25 -12.56 41.84
C ASN A 447 -0.27 -13.86 42.67
N ASP A 448 0.02 -13.78 43.97
CA ASP A 448 0.16 -14.95 44.83
C ASP A 448 -1.13 -15.24 45.60
N GLN A 449 -1.79 -16.35 45.25
CA GLN A 449 -3.05 -16.78 45.85
C GLN A 449 -2.94 -17.12 47.34
N GLY A 450 -1.73 -17.27 47.89
CA GLY A 450 -1.50 -17.63 49.29
C GLY A 450 -1.58 -16.49 50.31
N LEU A 451 -1.58 -15.22 49.89
CA LEU A 451 -1.31 -14.07 50.79
C LEU A 451 -2.48 -13.09 50.98
N ASN A 452 -3.69 -13.39 50.48
CA ASN A 452 -4.90 -12.59 50.67
C ASN A 452 -4.72 -11.06 50.49
N GLY A 453 -3.79 -10.64 49.63
CA GLY A 453 -3.52 -9.22 49.36
C GLY A 453 -2.90 -8.42 50.52
N GLN A 454 -2.11 -9.00 51.42
CA GLN A 454 -1.57 -8.25 52.59
C GLN A 454 -0.13 -7.71 52.43
N HIS A 455 0.31 -7.33 51.23
CA HIS A 455 1.66 -6.80 51.02
C HIS A 455 1.74 -5.87 49.82
N CYS A 456 2.63 -4.87 49.91
CA CYS A 456 2.77 -3.82 48.92
C CYS A 456 3.85 -4.17 47.92
N GLU A 457 3.47 -4.24 46.65
CA GLU A 457 4.40 -4.39 45.53
C GLU A 457 4.08 -3.28 44.53
N GLY A 458 5.11 -2.54 44.14
CA GLY A 458 5.01 -1.57 43.07
C GLY A 458 5.87 -1.99 41.90
N ILE A 459 5.48 -1.58 40.70
CA ILE A 459 6.29 -1.77 39.50
C ILE A 459 6.88 -0.43 39.10
N PHE A 460 8.18 -0.40 38.84
CA PHE A 460 8.85 0.73 38.23
C PHE A 460 9.15 0.40 36.77
N LEU A 461 8.38 0.97 35.84
CA LEU A 461 8.72 0.91 34.41
C LEU A 461 9.58 2.11 34.05
N GLY A 462 10.88 1.89 33.97
CA GLY A 462 11.85 2.85 33.44
C GLY A 462 11.81 2.87 31.92
N SER A 463 11.84 4.07 31.34
CA SER A 463 11.71 4.30 29.90
C SER A 463 12.73 3.54 29.03
N ASN A 464 12.22 2.86 28.00
CA ASN A 464 12.86 2.52 26.72
C ASN A 464 13.99 1.48 26.65
N THR A 465 14.21 0.64 27.65
CA THR A 465 15.07 -0.54 27.49
C THR A 465 14.22 -1.80 27.52
N TYR A 466 14.23 -2.56 26.41
CA TYR A 466 13.67 -3.91 26.23
C TYR A 466 14.40 -4.96 27.10
N GLU A 467 14.70 -4.61 28.35
CA GLU A 467 15.40 -5.45 29.30
C GLU A 467 14.39 -5.85 30.39
N TYR A 468 13.85 -7.06 30.22
CA TYR A 468 12.90 -7.71 31.10
C TYR A 468 13.54 -8.00 32.47
N LEU A 469 13.63 -7.01 33.34
CA LEU A 469 14.09 -7.19 34.71
C LEU A 469 12.97 -6.85 35.69
N TYR A 470 12.36 -7.91 36.24
CA TYR A 470 11.64 -7.87 37.50
C TYR A 470 12.64 -7.52 38.61
N GLU A 471 12.95 -6.24 38.80
CA GLU A 471 13.36 -5.81 40.13
C GLU A 471 12.08 -5.76 40.97
N LYS A 472 11.87 -6.79 41.80
CA LYS A 472 10.96 -6.70 42.95
C LYS A 472 11.50 -5.58 43.83
N ILE A 473 10.97 -4.38 43.65
CA ILE A 473 11.23 -3.29 44.56
C ILE A 473 10.28 -3.51 45.72
N ASP A 474 10.83 -3.89 46.87
CA ASP A 474 10.12 -3.91 48.15
C ASP A 474 9.83 -2.44 48.51
N MET A 475 8.74 -1.92 47.95
CA MET A 475 8.36 -0.51 48.11
C MET A 475 7.68 -0.35 49.46
N ASP A 476 8.09 0.65 50.24
CA ASP A 476 7.37 1.03 51.45
C ASP A 476 5.90 1.35 51.09
N CYS A 477 5.00 0.57 51.67
CA CYS A 477 3.55 0.63 51.51
C CYS A 477 2.95 2.04 51.66
N ASN A 478 3.64 2.91 52.38
CA ASN A 478 3.21 4.28 52.65
C ASN A 478 3.52 5.25 51.50
N PHE A 479 4.32 4.85 50.51
CA PHE A 479 4.56 5.69 49.34
C PHE A 479 3.30 5.90 48.52
N LYS A 480 3.18 7.11 47.96
CA LYS A 480 2.00 7.51 47.21
C LYS A 480 2.24 7.34 45.71
N TYR A 481 1.55 6.39 45.11
CA TYR A 481 1.54 6.12 43.67
C TYR A 481 0.12 6.06 43.12
N ILE A 482 -0.01 6.14 41.80
CA ILE A 482 -1.31 6.05 41.15
C ILE A 482 -1.75 4.58 41.12
N PRO A 483 -2.97 4.21 41.58
CA PRO A 483 -3.47 2.86 41.41
C PRO A 483 -3.86 2.56 39.97
N ILE A 484 -3.61 1.33 39.54
CA ILE A 484 -4.24 0.74 38.36
C ILE A 484 -5.28 -0.26 38.84
N CYS A 485 -6.55 0.01 38.57
CA CYS A 485 -7.66 -0.88 38.88
C CYS A 485 -8.01 -1.73 37.65
N GLU A 486 -8.21 -3.03 37.82
CA GLU A 486 -8.74 -3.94 36.81
C GLU A 486 -10.24 -4.13 37.02
N VAL A 487 -11.00 -3.88 35.96
CA VAL A 487 -12.47 -3.99 35.92
C VAL A 487 -12.83 -5.35 35.33
N ASP A 488 -13.66 -6.13 36.04
CA ASP A 488 -14.14 -7.45 35.62
C ASP A 488 -15.17 -7.39 34.48
#